data_AF-A0A956X4Q6-F1
#
_entry.id   AF-A0A956X4Q6-F1
#
_cell.length_a   1.000
_cell.length_b   1.000
_cell.length_c   1.000
_cell.angle_alpha   90.00
_cell.angle_beta   90.00
_cell.angle_gamma   90.00
#
_symmetry.space_group_name_H-M   'P 1'
#
loop_
_entity.id
_entity.type
_entity.pdbx_description
1 polymer ?
#
loop_
_entity_poly.entity_id
_entity_poly.type
_entity_poly.pdbx_seq_one_letter_code
_entity_poly.pdbx_strand_id
1 'polypeptide(L)'
;MLTPELIKKIRRIEIRTRRLVNDSFAGEYHAIFKGRGMEFDEVRPYQPGDEVRTIDWNVTARTGQLFVKRYVEERELTVMLLVDASASGYFGTVQRFKREIAAELAAIIAFSAISNNDKVGLIVFTDQVELFISPRKGRRHVLRVIRDLLAFEPTGRGTNLKLGLDTINN
;
A
#
# COMPACT_ATOMS: atom_id res chain seq x y z
N MET A 1 23.71 14.31 -1.33
CA MET A 1 22.64 15.22 -1.82
C MET A 1 21.92 14.54 -2.97
N LEU A 2 20.60 14.68 -3.09
CA LEU A 2 19.84 14.06 -4.19
C LEU A 2 20.25 14.69 -5.52
N THR A 3 20.56 13.88 -6.53
CA THR A 3 20.84 14.42 -7.87
C THR A 3 19.56 15.05 -8.46
N PRO A 4 19.66 16.19 -9.19
CA PRO A 4 18.50 16.80 -9.85
C PRO A 4 17.74 15.83 -10.76
N GLU A 5 18.47 14.88 -11.36
CA GLU A 5 17.93 13.82 -12.20
C GLU A 5 17.04 12.84 -11.42
N LEU A 6 17.49 12.43 -10.22
CA LEU A 6 16.73 11.54 -9.35
C LEU A 6 15.44 12.22 -8.88
N ILE A 7 15.49 13.51 -8.52
CA ILE A 7 14.29 14.29 -8.15
C ILE A 7 13.30 14.35 -9.32
N LYS A 8 13.79 14.62 -10.54
CA LYS A 8 12.96 14.65 -11.75
C LYS A 8 12.34 13.28 -12.03
N LYS A 9 13.08 12.20 -11.80
CA LYS A 9 12.60 10.81 -11.95
C LYS A 9 11.51 10.47 -10.92
N ILE A 10 11.73 10.79 -9.65
CA ILE A 10 10.72 10.61 -8.58
C ILE A 10 9.44 11.38 -8.92
N ARG A 11 9.55 12.67 -9.30
CA ARG A 11 8.39 13.48 -9.71
C ARG A 11 7.67 12.89 -10.91
N ARG A 12 8.40 12.41 -11.93
CA ARG A 12 7.81 11.79 -13.12
C ARG A 12 7.05 10.52 -12.76
N ILE A 13 7.62 9.68 -11.90
CA ILE A 13 6.99 8.45 -11.40
C ILE A 13 5.73 8.80 -10.61
N GLU A 14 5.79 9.77 -9.70
CA GLU A 14 4.62 10.24 -8.94
C GLU A 14 3.48 10.74 -9.85
N ILE A 15 3.78 11.60 -10.84
CA ILE A 15 2.77 12.14 -11.77
C ILE A 15 2.12 11.02 -12.59
N ARG A 16 2.93 10.13 -13.18
CA ARG A 16 2.43 9.00 -13.97
C ARG A 16 1.56 8.07 -13.15
N THR A 17 2.04 7.73 -11.96
CA THR A 17 1.36 6.84 -11.04
C THR A 17 0.03 7.42 -10.59
N ARG A 18 0.00 8.71 -10.21
CA ARG A 18 -1.23 9.38 -9.78
C ARG A 18 -2.29 9.36 -10.88
N ARG A 19 -1.88 9.55 -12.14
CA ARG A 19 -2.80 9.45 -13.29
C ARG A 19 -3.34 8.02 -13.44
N LEU A 20 -2.48 7.01 -13.41
CA LEU A 20 -2.89 5.61 -13.53
C LEU A 20 -3.83 5.16 -12.40
N VAL A 21 -3.53 5.52 -11.15
CA VAL A 21 -4.37 5.17 -10.00
C VAL A 21 -5.72 5.91 -10.08
N ASN A 22 -5.73 7.20 -10.42
CA ASN A 22 -6.99 7.93 -10.52
C ASN A 22 -7.87 7.46 -11.68
N ASP A 23 -7.28 7.12 -12.83
CA ASP A 23 -8.01 6.68 -14.02
C ASP A 23 -8.57 5.25 -13.86
N SER A 24 -7.91 4.37 -13.09
CA SER A 24 -8.33 2.97 -12.90
C SER A 24 -9.27 2.72 -11.71
N PHE A 25 -9.28 3.58 -10.68
CA PHE A 25 -10.01 3.31 -9.43
C PHE A 25 -11.26 4.18 -9.20
N ALA A 26 -11.73 4.91 -10.21
CA ALA A 26 -12.87 5.83 -10.10
C ALA A 26 -14.25 5.16 -9.92
N GLY A 27 -14.37 3.82 -9.84
CA GLY A 27 -15.67 3.15 -9.73
C GLY A 27 -15.74 1.72 -9.19
N GLU A 28 -14.63 0.99 -9.02
CA GLU A 28 -14.71 -0.47 -8.81
C GLU A 28 -14.57 -0.96 -7.35
N TYR A 29 -14.22 -0.10 -6.39
CA TYR A 29 -13.71 -0.60 -5.09
C TYR A 29 -14.74 -0.74 -3.94
N HIS A 30 -16.02 -0.37 -4.13
CA HIS A 30 -16.99 -0.37 -3.02
C HIS A 30 -17.59 -1.76 -2.66
N ALA A 31 -17.26 -2.85 -3.34
CA ALA A 31 -18.09 -4.05 -3.29
C ALA A 31 -17.49 -5.35 -2.69
N ILE A 32 -16.19 -5.50 -2.41
CA ILE A 32 -15.59 -6.85 -2.25
C ILE A 32 -14.77 -7.11 -0.97
N PHE A 33 -14.98 -6.40 0.16
CA PHE A 33 -14.23 -6.75 1.39
C PHE A 33 -15.07 -6.64 2.68
N LYS A 34 -15.22 -7.77 3.40
CA LYS A 34 -15.98 -7.96 4.65
C LYS A 34 -15.15 -8.73 5.69
N GLY A 35 -15.48 -8.61 6.99
CA GLY A 35 -14.76 -9.31 8.05
C GLY A 35 -15.28 -9.16 9.48
N ARG A 36 -14.49 -8.51 10.36
CA ARG A 36 -14.60 -8.50 11.84
C ARG A 36 -14.07 -7.18 12.47
N GLY A 37 -14.36 -6.03 11.89
CA GLY A 37 -13.94 -4.71 12.40
C GLY A 37 -14.96 -3.62 12.05
N MET A 38 -14.86 -2.44 12.69
CA MET A 38 -15.97 -1.49 12.77
C MET A 38 -15.52 -0.02 12.93
N GLU A 39 -15.77 0.80 11.91
CA GLU A 39 -16.09 2.23 12.05
C GLU A 39 -17.60 2.45 11.81
N PHE A 40 -18.21 3.45 12.45
CA PHE A 40 -19.64 3.76 12.28
C PHE A 40 -19.92 4.32 10.88
N ASP A 41 -20.88 3.75 10.17
CA ASP A 41 -21.18 4.06 8.78
C ASP A 41 -22.51 4.80 8.61
N GLU A 42 -23.61 4.19 9.04
CA GLU A 42 -24.93 4.81 8.93
C GLU A 42 -25.92 4.24 9.97
N VAL A 43 -27.00 4.99 10.22
CA VAL A 43 -28.14 4.54 11.03
C VAL A 43 -29.31 4.29 10.09
N ARG A 44 -29.74 3.03 9.99
CA ARG A 44 -30.85 2.63 9.11
C ARG A 44 -31.98 1.94 9.87
N PRO A 45 -33.23 1.95 9.36
CA PRO A 45 -34.31 1.17 9.95
C PRO A 45 -33.93 -0.32 10.05
N TYR A 46 -34.29 -0.94 11.17
CA TYR A 46 -34.13 -2.36 11.42
C TYR A 46 -34.92 -3.18 10.39
N GLN A 47 -34.30 -4.24 9.89
CA GLN A 47 -34.95 -5.26 9.07
C GLN A 47 -34.87 -6.62 9.77
N PRO A 48 -35.88 -7.50 9.60
CA PRO A 48 -35.82 -8.86 10.11
C PRO A 48 -34.56 -9.58 9.62
N GLY A 49 -33.70 -10.00 10.56
CA GLY A 49 -32.40 -10.62 10.29
C GLY A 49 -31.20 -9.79 10.76
N ASP A 50 -31.42 -8.52 11.12
CA ASP A 50 -30.37 -7.68 11.72
C ASP A 50 -30.04 -8.10 13.16
N GLU A 51 -28.77 -7.95 13.55
CA GLU A 51 -28.32 -8.30 14.90
C GLU A 51 -28.86 -7.31 15.94
N VAL A 52 -29.63 -7.81 16.90
CA VAL A 52 -30.30 -7.00 17.96
C VAL A 52 -29.32 -6.15 18.78
N ARG A 53 -28.06 -6.58 18.92
CA ARG A 53 -27.02 -5.82 19.63
C ARG A 53 -26.58 -4.53 18.93
N THR A 54 -26.85 -4.43 17.63
CA THR A 54 -26.50 -3.24 16.83
C THR A 54 -27.56 -2.15 16.89
N ILE A 55 -28.66 -2.35 17.64
CA ILE A 55 -29.75 -1.37 17.77
C ILE A 55 -29.23 -0.08 18.41
N ASP A 56 -29.52 1.05 17.77
CA ASP A 56 -29.31 2.38 18.33
C ASP A 56 -30.53 2.80 19.17
N TRP A 57 -30.46 2.53 20.48
CA TRP A 57 -31.53 2.90 21.40
C TRP A 57 -31.76 4.41 21.49
N ASN A 58 -30.78 5.26 21.22
CA ASN A 58 -30.96 6.72 21.27
C ASN A 58 -31.78 7.22 20.09
N VAL A 59 -31.50 6.73 18.88
CA VAL A 59 -32.27 7.08 17.69
C VAL A 59 -33.65 6.46 17.77
N THR A 60 -33.75 5.18 18.17
CA THR A 60 -35.03 4.49 18.36
C THR A 60 -35.93 5.17 19.39
N ALA A 61 -35.39 5.65 20.51
CA ALA A 61 -36.18 6.36 21.51
C ALA A 61 -36.73 7.71 21.00
N ARG A 62 -36.05 8.37 20.05
CA ARG A 62 -36.50 9.64 19.47
C ARG A 62 -37.50 9.47 18.33
N THR A 63 -37.33 8.46 17.51
CA THR A 63 -38.14 8.24 16.29
C THR A 63 -39.32 7.30 16.51
N GLY A 64 -39.30 6.50 17.58
CA GLY A 64 -40.30 5.45 17.84
C GLY A 64 -40.17 4.24 16.91
N GLN A 65 -39.16 4.22 16.03
CA GLN A 65 -38.90 3.13 15.09
C GLN A 65 -37.56 2.46 15.40
N LEU A 66 -37.44 1.15 15.15
CA LEU A 66 -36.19 0.44 15.38
C LEU A 66 -35.13 0.85 14.36
N PHE A 67 -33.96 1.23 14.85
CA PHE A 67 -32.80 1.63 14.05
C PHE A 67 -31.58 0.81 14.45
N VAL A 68 -30.76 0.42 13.47
CA VAL A 68 -29.50 -0.29 13.68
C VAL A 68 -28.33 0.55 13.20
N LYS A 69 -27.22 0.48 13.93
CA LYS A 69 -25.92 1.03 13.53
C LYS A 69 -25.27 0.07 12.54
N ARG A 70 -25.06 0.52 11.31
CA ARG A 70 -24.18 -0.17 10.37
C ARG A 70 -22.76 0.28 10.65
N TYR A 71 -21.85 -0.69 10.72
CA TYR A 71 -20.43 -0.44 10.83
C TYR A 71 -19.75 -0.93 9.54
N VAL A 72 -18.85 -0.12 8.96
CA VAL A 72 -18.00 -0.51 7.82
C VAL A 72 -16.62 -0.88 8.34
N GLU A 73 -16.04 -1.98 7.83
CA GLU A 73 -14.74 -2.49 8.26
C GLU A 73 -13.62 -1.79 7.49
N GLU A 74 -13.08 -0.68 8.01
CA GLU A 74 -11.81 -0.14 7.49
C GLU A 74 -10.68 -1.10 7.90
N ARG A 75 -10.20 -1.93 6.96
CA ARG A 75 -8.93 -2.66 7.15
C ARG A 75 -7.80 -1.84 6.54
N GLU A 76 -6.93 -1.33 7.39
CA GLU A 76 -5.59 -0.89 6.99
C GLU A 76 -4.77 -2.11 6.54
N LEU A 77 -4.56 -2.27 5.23
CA LEU A 77 -3.63 -3.27 4.72
C LEU A 77 -2.19 -2.80 4.97
N THR A 78 -1.29 -3.77 5.10
CA THR A 78 0.14 -3.53 5.12
C THR A 78 0.76 -4.12 3.85
N VAL A 79 1.20 -3.24 2.95
CA VAL A 79 1.86 -3.61 1.70
C VAL A 79 3.37 -3.63 1.94
N MET A 80 3.97 -4.81 1.89
CA MET A 80 5.42 -4.97 1.94
C MET A 80 5.98 -5.14 0.54
N LEU A 81 6.87 -4.24 0.13
CA LEU A 81 7.58 -4.35 -1.14
C LEU A 81 8.88 -5.11 -0.92
N LEU A 82 9.06 -6.27 -1.55
CA LEU A 82 10.34 -6.97 -1.59
C LEU A 82 10.95 -6.75 -2.96
N VAL A 83 12.14 -6.13 -2.99
CA VAL A 83 12.83 -5.84 -4.24
C VAL A 83 14.16 -6.56 -4.28
N ASP A 84 14.30 -7.45 -5.27
CA ASP A 84 15.57 -8.09 -5.59
C ASP A 84 16.51 -7.07 -6.23
N ALA A 85 17.65 -6.83 -5.59
CA ALA A 85 18.72 -5.94 -6.05
C ALA A 85 19.99 -6.69 -6.48
N SER A 86 19.89 -7.99 -6.77
CA SER A 86 20.98 -8.81 -7.29
C SER A 86 21.59 -8.27 -8.59
N ALA A 87 22.73 -8.82 -8.97
CA ALA A 87 23.43 -8.46 -10.21
C ALA A 87 22.54 -8.58 -11.47
N SER A 88 21.52 -9.44 -11.45
CA SER A 88 20.56 -9.60 -12.54
C SER A 88 19.76 -8.32 -12.85
N GLY A 89 19.62 -7.42 -11.86
CA GLY A 89 18.95 -6.13 -11.99
C GLY A 89 19.72 -5.09 -12.83
N TYR A 90 21.01 -5.31 -13.04
CA TYR A 90 21.88 -4.49 -13.89
C TYR A 90 21.80 -4.86 -15.38
N PHE A 91 21.04 -5.89 -15.72
CA PHE A 91 20.71 -6.22 -17.10
C PHE A 91 19.52 -5.37 -17.60
N GLY A 92 19.59 -4.86 -18.82
CA GLY A 92 18.54 -4.01 -19.41
C GLY A 92 18.51 -4.08 -20.93
N THR A 93 17.34 -3.86 -21.52
CA THR A 93 17.20 -3.55 -22.95
C THR A 93 17.53 -2.07 -23.20
N VAL A 94 17.76 -1.69 -24.46
CA VAL A 94 18.53 -0.51 -24.95
C VAL A 94 18.20 0.88 -24.34
N GLN A 95 17.14 1.04 -23.55
CA GLN A 95 16.82 2.31 -22.86
C GLN A 95 16.68 2.24 -21.34
N ARG A 96 16.57 1.06 -20.69
CA ARG A 96 16.23 0.96 -19.25
C ARG A 96 16.77 -0.29 -18.57
N PHE A 97 17.28 -0.13 -17.35
CA PHE A 97 17.68 -1.27 -16.50
C PHE A 97 16.48 -1.88 -15.78
N LYS A 98 16.51 -3.19 -15.51
CA LYS A 98 15.47 -3.89 -14.73
C LYS A 98 15.23 -3.24 -13.37
N ARG A 99 16.29 -2.77 -12.69
CA ARG A 99 16.18 -2.03 -11.41
C ARG A 99 15.31 -0.77 -11.51
N GLU A 100 15.35 -0.08 -12.65
CA GLU A 100 14.58 1.15 -12.83
C GLU A 100 13.09 0.85 -13.02
N ILE A 101 12.79 -0.25 -13.72
CA ILE A 101 11.42 -0.74 -13.90
C ILE A 101 10.87 -1.25 -12.56
N ALA A 102 11.65 -2.01 -11.80
CA ALA A 102 11.27 -2.47 -10.47
C ALA A 102 10.95 -1.30 -9.53
N ALA A 103 11.76 -0.24 -9.55
CA ALA A 103 11.48 0.96 -8.76
C ALA A 103 10.24 1.73 -9.23
N GLU A 104 9.97 1.81 -10.54
CA GLU A 104 8.74 2.41 -11.07
C GLU A 104 7.50 1.58 -10.66
N LEU A 105 7.56 0.25 -10.73
CA LEU A 105 6.50 -0.64 -10.28
C LEU A 105 6.25 -0.53 -8.76
N ALA A 106 7.32 -0.56 -7.97
CA ALA A 106 7.27 -0.40 -6.52
C ALA A 106 6.61 0.93 -6.13
N ALA A 107 6.93 2.01 -6.85
CA ALA A 107 6.28 3.30 -6.66
C ALA A 107 4.80 3.28 -7.03
N ILE A 108 4.42 2.62 -8.12
CA ILE A 108 3.01 2.47 -8.53
C ILE A 108 2.19 1.80 -7.42
N ILE A 109 2.69 0.67 -6.92
CA ILE A 109 2.03 -0.08 -5.85
C ILE A 109 1.98 0.75 -4.56
N ALA A 110 3.09 1.39 -4.16
CA ALA A 110 3.16 2.19 -2.95
C ALA A 110 2.19 3.39 -2.96
N PHE A 111 2.09 4.09 -4.09
CA PHE A 111 1.15 5.21 -4.24
C PHE A 111 -0.30 4.73 -4.28
N SER A 112 -0.58 3.57 -4.89
CA SER A 112 -1.90 2.96 -4.85
C SER A 112 -2.31 2.62 -3.41
N ALA A 113 -1.40 2.02 -2.66
CA ALA A 113 -1.63 1.64 -1.26
C ALA A 113 -1.97 2.86 -0.40
N ILE A 114 -1.21 3.96 -0.49
CA ILE A 114 -1.53 5.15 0.33
C ILE A 114 -2.80 5.88 -0.11
N SER A 115 -3.25 5.74 -1.36
CA SER A 115 -4.55 6.27 -1.79
C SER A 115 -5.69 5.59 -1.06
N ASN A 116 -5.50 4.32 -0.69
CA ASN A 116 -6.40 3.53 0.15
C ASN A 116 -6.09 3.65 1.66
N ASN A 117 -5.23 4.60 2.06
CA ASN A 117 -4.80 4.76 3.44
C ASN A 117 -4.11 3.50 4.02
N ASP A 118 -3.40 2.73 3.20
CA ASP A 118 -2.64 1.55 3.66
C ASP A 118 -1.22 1.91 4.12
N LYS A 119 -0.62 1.01 4.91
CA LYS A 119 0.80 1.09 5.31
C LYS A 119 1.68 0.51 4.21
N VAL A 120 2.83 1.14 3.96
CA VAL A 120 3.81 0.65 2.98
C VAL A 120 5.17 0.46 3.63
N GLY A 121 5.76 -0.73 3.48
CA GLY A 121 7.13 -1.05 3.87
C GLY A 121 7.99 -1.48 2.67
N LEU A 122 9.30 -1.58 2.87
CA LEU A 122 10.25 -1.99 1.85
C LEU A 122 11.32 -2.90 2.44
N ILE A 123 11.63 -3.98 1.72
CA ILE A 123 12.78 -4.84 1.92
C ILE A 123 13.53 -4.89 0.60
N VAL A 124 14.81 -4.52 0.62
CA VAL A 124 15.72 -4.75 -0.49
C VAL A 124 16.63 -5.90 -0.11
N PHE A 125 16.77 -6.88 -1.00
CA PHE A 125 17.56 -8.07 -0.73
C PHE A 125 18.38 -8.50 -1.96
N THR A 126 19.49 -9.17 -1.67
CA THR A 126 20.38 -9.84 -2.61
C THR A 126 20.51 -11.29 -2.13
N ASP A 127 21.73 -11.81 -1.94
CA ASP A 127 22.04 -12.97 -1.12
C ASP A 127 21.94 -12.68 0.39
N GLN A 128 21.78 -11.41 0.76
CA GLN A 128 21.56 -10.94 2.13
C GLN A 128 20.41 -9.90 2.20
N VAL A 129 19.94 -9.57 3.41
CA VAL A 129 19.03 -8.44 3.60
C VAL A 129 19.86 -7.16 3.56
N GLU A 130 19.59 -6.31 2.58
CA GLU A 130 20.39 -5.12 2.30
C GLU A 130 19.76 -3.85 2.92
N LEU A 131 18.42 -3.75 2.89
CA LEU A 131 17.69 -2.62 3.45
C LEU A 131 16.33 -3.08 3.98
N PHE A 132 15.95 -2.59 5.15
CA PHE A 132 14.63 -2.79 5.73
C PHE A 132 14.02 -1.44 6.17
N ILE A 133 12.82 -1.15 5.68
CA ILE A 133 12.02 0.01 6.06
C ILE A 133 10.67 -0.47 6.58
N SER A 134 10.42 -0.25 7.87
CA SER A 134 9.16 -0.65 8.51
C SER A 134 7.95 0.03 7.85
N PRO A 135 6.79 -0.67 7.78
CA PRO A 135 5.59 -0.11 7.18
C PRO A 135 5.05 1.12 7.91
N ARG A 136 4.77 2.19 7.16
CA ARG A 136 4.10 3.39 7.69
C ARG A 136 3.12 3.95 6.67
N LYS A 137 2.08 4.61 7.16
CA LYS A 137 1.14 5.44 6.38
C LYS A 137 1.83 6.73 5.89
N GLY A 138 1.27 7.35 4.85
CA GLY A 138 1.52 8.75 4.50
C GLY A 138 2.46 9.00 3.33
N ARG A 139 2.13 10.03 2.54
CA ARG A 139 2.83 10.34 1.27
C ARG A 139 4.32 10.69 1.43
N ARG A 140 4.71 11.31 2.56
CA ARG A 140 6.13 11.59 2.88
C ARG A 140 6.93 10.30 3.06
N HIS A 141 6.32 9.27 3.67
CA HIS A 141 6.94 7.96 3.86
C HIS A 141 7.15 7.26 2.51
N VAL A 142 6.13 7.21 1.65
CA VAL A 142 6.26 6.62 0.30
C VAL A 142 7.33 7.31 -0.54
N LEU A 143 7.38 8.64 -0.53
CA LEU A 143 8.44 9.37 -1.23
C LEU A 143 9.84 9.05 -0.70
N ARG A 144 9.97 8.77 0.60
CA ARG A 144 11.22 8.29 1.19
C ARG A 144 11.54 6.86 0.73
N VAL A 145 10.58 5.94 0.78
CA VAL A 145 10.74 4.56 0.33
C VAL A 145 11.22 4.50 -1.13
N ILE A 146 10.59 5.25 -2.03
CA ILE A 146 10.96 5.29 -3.46
C ILE A 146 12.35 5.89 -3.64
N ARG A 147 12.69 6.92 -2.87
CA ARG A 147 14.01 7.54 -2.90
C ARG A 147 15.08 6.56 -2.45
N ASP A 148 14.87 5.92 -1.30
CA ASP A 148 15.81 4.98 -0.71
C ASP A 148 16.03 3.81 -1.69
N LEU A 149 14.96 3.31 -2.34
CA LEU A 149 15.05 2.28 -3.38
C LEU A 149 15.82 2.72 -4.64
N LEU A 150 15.57 3.94 -5.16
CA LEU A 150 16.23 4.43 -6.37
C LEU A 150 17.70 4.81 -6.17
N ALA A 151 18.05 5.25 -4.95
CA ALA A 151 19.41 5.61 -4.57
C ALA A 151 20.18 4.42 -3.97
N PHE A 152 19.53 3.26 -3.82
CA PHE A 152 20.14 2.10 -3.20
C PHE A 152 21.24 1.51 -4.10
N GLU A 153 22.41 1.28 -3.51
CA GLU A 153 23.51 0.56 -4.14
C GLU A 153 23.72 -0.76 -3.38
N PRO A 154 23.39 -1.92 -3.99
CA PRO A 154 23.56 -3.22 -3.35
C PRO A 154 25.03 -3.58 -3.15
N THR A 155 25.32 -4.19 -2.01
CA THR A 155 26.65 -4.72 -1.71
C THR A 155 26.81 -6.16 -2.18
N GLY A 156 25.76 -6.98 -2.00
CA GLY A 156 25.65 -8.34 -2.50
C GLY A 156 25.41 -8.39 -4.01
N ARG A 157 25.69 -9.55 -4.60
CA ARG A 157 25.51 -9.81 -6.04
C ARG A 157 24.58 -10.98 -6.32
N GLY A 158 24.38 -11.87 -5.34
CA GLY A 158 23.52 -13.03 -5.47
C GLY A 158 22.04 -12.70 -5.21
N THR A 159 21.20 -13.72 -5.28
CA THR A 159 19.78 -13.66 -4.91
C THR A 159 19.48 -14.79 -3.94
N ASN A 160 18.86 -14.48 -2.81
CA ASN A 160 18.31 -15.44 -1.86
C ASN A 160 16.85 -15.08 -1.54
N LEU A 161 15.93 -15.62 -2.34
CA LEU A 161 14.49 -15.37 -2.19
C LEU A 161 13.95 -15.84 -0.83
N LYS A 162 14.45 -16.97 -0.32
CA LYS A 162 14.03 -17.51 0.96
C LYS A 162 14.31 -16.52 2.09
N LEU A 163 15.51 -15.95 2.11
CA LEU A 163 15.88 -14.93 3.09
C LEU A 163 14.95 -13.71 3.03
N GLY A 164 14.66 -13.21 1.82
CA GLY A 164 13.75 -12.08 1.64
C GLY A 164 12.34 -12.36 2.20
N LEU A 165 11.81 -13.57 1.97
CA LEU A 165 10.50 -13.99 2.48
C LEU A 165 10.51 -14.22 4.00
N ASP A 166 11.54 -14.88 4.53
CA ASP A 166 11.68 -15.15 5.96
C ASP A 166 11.79 -13.83 6.78
N THR A 167 12.32 -12.77 6.17
CA THR A 167 12.44 -11.44 6.81
C THR A 167 11.09 -10.76 7.01
N ILE A 168 10.06 -11.11 6.24
CA ILE A 168 8.70 -10.57 6.45
C ILE A 168 7.97 -11.25 7.60
N ASN A 169 8.27 -12.52 7.83
CA ASN A 169 7.55 -13.35 8.78
C ASN A 169 8.10 -13.25 10.22
N ASN A 170 9.19 -12.50 10.44
CA ASN A 170 9.78 -12.22 11.74
C ASN A 170 9.44 -10.79 12.21
#